data_AF-A0A8T5AH58-F1
#
_entry.id   AF-A0A8T5AH58-F1
#
_cell.length_a   1.000
_cell.length_b   1.000
_cell.length_c   1.000
_cell.angle_alpha   90.00
_cell.angle_beta   90.00
_cell.angle_gamma   90.00
#
_symmetry.space_group_name_H-M   'P 1'
#
loop_
_entity.id
_entity.type
_entity.pdbx_description
1 polymer ?
#
loop_
_entity_poly.entity_id
_entity_poly.type
_entity_poly.pdbx_seq_one_letter_code
_entity_poly.pdbx_strand_id
1 'polypeptide(L)'
;MSDFDRHSKLAKEKRLAAIDEYEKRRYSVVGDLALKAVEQAIEALASKEGKHFHVAPRIARAERVKWAKEIFPFLSVDLDTLWGAYGDLGYDGLDGKRAKDAISAMERIIDEIEKRIGVRLR
;
A
#
# COMPACT_ATOMS: atom_id res chain seq x y z
N MET A 1 9.38 -19.99 -4.15
CA MET A 1 9.06 -18.55 -4.29
C MET A 1 9.52 -17.89 -3.00
N SER A 2 10.38 -16.87 -3.07
CA SER A 2 10.84 -16.17 -1.87
C SER A 2 9.72 -15.32 -1.26
N ASP A 3 9.88 -14.88 -0.01
CA ASP A 3 8.93 -13.94 0.60
C ASP A 3 8.86 -12.63 -0.19
N PHE A 4 10.00 -12.14 -0.67
CA PHE A 4 10.06 -10.99 -1.58
C PHE A 4 9.16 -11.20 -2.81
N ASP A 5 9.35 -12.31 -3.54
CA ASP A 5 8.58 -12.58 -4.77
C ASP A 5 7.08 -12.67 -4.49
N ARG A 6 6.70 -13.31 -3.37
CA ARG A 6 5.30 -13.45 -2.95
C ARG A 6 4.68 -12.08 -2.70
N HIS A 7 5.34 -11.25 -1.90
CA HIS A 7 4.84 -9.93 -1.52
C HIS A 7 4.83 -8.97 -2.73
N SER A 8 5.85 -9.02 -3.60
CA SER A 8 5.88 -8.25 -4.84
C SER A 8 4.72 -8.61 -5.78
N LYS A 9 4.44 -9.92 -5.96
CA LYS A 9 3.29 -10.37 -6.75
C LYS A 9 1.97 -9.85 -6.15
N LEU A 10 1.79 -9.99 -4.85
CA LEU A 10 0.58 -9.56 -4.16
C LEU A 10 0.39 -8.03 -4.19
N ALA A 11 1.48 -7.26 -4.15
CA ALA A 11 1.44 -5.80 -4.30
C ALA A 11 0.93 -5.42 -5.69
N LYS A 12 1.49 -6.06 -6.74
CA LYS A 12 1.11 -5.82 -8.14
C LYS A 12 -0.36 -6.14 -8.41
N GLU A 13 -0.83 -7.32 -7.99
CA GLU A 13 -2.22 -7.74 -8.18
C GLU A 13 -3.20 -6.76 -7.53
N LYS A 14 -2.91 -6.30 -6.31
CA LYS A 14 -3.78 -5.38 -5.57
C LYS A 14 -3.75 -3.97 -6.12
N ARG A 15 -2.59 -3.49 -6.58
CA ARG A 15 -2.47 -2.21 -7.27
C ARG A 15 -3.37 -2.17 -8.50
N LEU A 16 -3.24 -3.17 -9.38
CA LEU A 16 -4.06 -3.28 -10.58
C LEU A 16 -5.55 -3.34 -10.24
N ALA A 17 -5.91 -4.16 -9.25
CA ALA A 17 -7.29 -4.25 -8.80
C ALA A 17 -7.81 -2.92 -8.22
N ALA A 18 -7.01 -2.16 -7.48
CA ALA A 18 -7.41 -0.85 -6.96
C ALA A 18 -7.75 0.14 -8.09
N ILE A 19 -6.95 0.14 -9.16
CA ILE A 19 -7.18 0.97 -10.36
C ILE A 19 -8.47 0.52 -11.07
N ASP A 20 -8.65 -0.79 -11.28
CA ASP A 20 -9.85 -1.33 -11.93
C ASP A 20 -11.13 -0.99 -11.15
N GLU A 21 -11.10 -1.07 -9.82
CA GLU A 21 -12.25 -0.77 -8.98
C GLU A 21 -12.57 0.73 -8.95
N TYR A 22 -11.57 1.60 -9.16
CA TYR A 22 -11.80 3.03 -9.32
C TYR A 22 -12.55 3.36 -10.60
N GLU A 23 -12.17 2.74 -11.72
CA GLU A 23 -12.89 2.88 -12.99
C GLU A 23 -14.34 2.40 -12.88
N LYS A 24 -14.58 1.35 -12.09
CA LYS A 24 -15.92 0.84 -11.76
C LYS A 24 -16.66 1.65 -10.69
N ARG A 25 -16.05 2.73 -10.18
CA ARG A 25 -16.58 3.62 -9.12
C ARG A 25 -16.90 2.92 -7.80
N ARG A 26 -16.21 1.82 -7.49
CA ARG A 26 -16.38 1.06 -6.23
C ARG A 26 -15.38 1.58 -5.21
N TYR A 27 -15.57 2.84 -4.81
CA TYR A 27 -14.56 3.58 -4.05
C TYR A 27 -14.24 3.00 -2.66
N SER A 28 -15.21 2.34 -2.02
CA SER A 28 -14.94 1.59 -0.77
C SER A 28 -13.88 0.50 -0.97
N VAL A 29 -13.93 -0.19 -2.10
CA VAL A 29 -12.97 -1.24 -2.45
C VAL A 29 -11.61 -0.65 -2.85
N VAL A 30 -11.59 0.55 -3.44
CA VAL A 30 -10.35 1.25 -3.79
C VAL A 30 -9.48 1.49 -2.56
N GLY A 31 -10.07 2.01 -1.46
CA GLY A 31 -9.34 2.24 -0.21
C GLY A 31 -8.70 0.95 0.34
N ASP A 32 -9.46 -0.14 0.38
CA ASP A 32 -8.98 -1.45 0.83
C ASP A 32 -7.81 -1.99 0.00
N LEU A 33 -7.96 -1.98 -1.32
CA LEU A 33 -6.98 -2.57 -2.23
C LEU A 33 -5.73 -1.71 -2.36
N ALA A 34 -5.89 -0.39 -2.46
CA ALA A 34 -4.77 0.53 -2.54
C ALA A 34 -3.90 0.43 -1.28
N LEU A 35 -4.55 0.29 -0.12
CA LEU A 35 -3.84 0.12 1.12
C LEU A 35 -3.07 -1.20 1.15
N LYS A 36 -3.76 -2.32 0.91
CA LYS A 36 -3.13 -3.64 0.92
C LYS A 36 -2.01 -3.75 -0.11
N ALA A 37 -2.07 -3.04 -1.24
CA ALA A 37 -0.97 -3.00 -2.21
C ALA A 37 0.30 -2.40 -1.59
N VAL A 38 0.19 -1.26 -0.90
CA VAL A 38 1.30 -0.62 -0.19
C VAL A 38 1.81 -1.50 0.96
N GLU A 39 0.93 -2.14 1.73
CA GLU A 39 1.36 -3.06 2.80
C GLU A 39 2.22 -4.20 2.26
N GLN A 40 1.84 -4.78 1.12
CA GLN A 40 2.60 -5.85 0.47
C GLN A 40 3.91 -5.34 -0.13
N ALA A 41 3.94 -4.12 -0.68
CA ALA A 41 5.18 -3.51 -1.16
C ALA A 41 6.18 -3.26 -0.01
N ILE A 42 5.70 -2.82 1.15
CA ILE A 42 6.49 -2.65 2.37
C ILE A 42 7.03 -4.00 2.86
N GLU A 43 6.20 -5.06 2.92
CA GLU A 43 6.66 -6.41 3.31
C GLU A 43 7.70 -6.96 2.32
N ALA A 44 7.54 -6.70 1.02
CA ALA A 44 8.53 -7.09 0.02
C ALA A 44 9.89 -6.44 0.32
N LEU A 45 9.93 -5.11 0.49
CA LEU A 45 11.17 -4.40 0.84
C LEU A 45 11.75 -4.90 2.18
N ALA A 46 10.90 -5.06 3.20
CA ALA A 46 11.30 -5.52 4.53
C ALA A 46 11.93 -6.92 4.50
N SER A 47 11.38 -7.83 3.71
CA SER A 47 11.89 -9.19 3.57
C SER A 47 13.31 -9.25 3.00
N LYS A 48 13.70 -8.29 2.13
CA LYS A 48 15.10 -8.16 1.67
C LYS A 48 16.05 -7.76 2.79
N GLU A 49 15.55 -7.14 3.85
CA GLU A 49 16.30 -6.80 5.06
C GLU A 49 16.10 -7.82 6.20
N GLY A 50 15.50 -8.99 5.92
CA GLY A 50 15.21 -10.03 6.91
C GLY A 50 14.13 -9.64 7.93
N LYS A 51 13.31 -8.62 7.65
CA LYS A 51 12.21 -8.17 8.52
C LYS A 51 10.88 -8.73 8.03
N HIS A 52 10.03 -9.15 8.99
CA HIS A 52 8.69 -9.67 8.73
C HIS A 52 7.71 -9.12 9.77
N PHE A 53 6.71 -8.34 9.35
CA PHE A 53 5.80 -7.69 10.31
C PHE A 53 4.58 -8.53 10.69
N HIS A 54 4.26 -9.54 9.88
CA HIS A 54 3.10 -10.42 10.09
C HIS A 54 3.24 -11.38 11.29
N VAL A 55 4.39 -11.40 11.98
CA VAL A 55 4.63 -12.24 13.17
C VAL A 55 3.74 -11.82 14.36
N ALA A 56 3.31 -10.54 14.39
CA ALA A 56 2.37 -10.03 15.39
C ALA A 56 1.20 -9.28 14.71
N PRO A 57 0.17 -9.99 14.21
CA PRO A 57 -0.88 -9.42 13.36
C PRO A 57 -1.60 -8.20 13.95
N ARG A 58 -1.75 -8.15 15.28
CA ARG A 58 -2.40 -7.04 15.99
C ARG A 58 -1.66 -5.71 15.86
N ILE A 59 -0.33 -5.74 15.73
CA ILE A 59 0.52 -4.55 15.65
C ILE A 59 1.18 -4.40 14.27
N ALA A 60 1.10 -5.41 13.41
CA ALA A 60 1.75 -5.47 12.10
C ALA A 60 1.50 -4.21 11.26
N ARG A 61 0.27 -3.65 11.32
CA ARG A 61 -0.05 -2.40 10.64
C ARG A 61 0.76 -1.23 11.17
N ALA A 62 0.75 -1.01 12.50
CA ALA A 62 1.46 0.10 13.13
C ALA A 62 2.98 0.00 12.89
N GLU A 63 3.54 -1.20 13.02
CA GLU A 63 4.96 -1.46 12.79
C GLU A 63 5.36 -1.23 11.33
N ARG A 64 4.57 -1.69 10.35
CA ARG A 64 4.81 -1.41 8.93
C ARG A 64 4.83 0.09 8.63
N VAL A 65 3.88 0.85 9.20
CA VAL A 65 3.79 2.30 9.00
C VAL A 65 4.98 3.01 9.61
N LYS A 66 5.29 2.69 10.87
CA LYS A 66 6.41 3.28 11.58
C LYS A 66 7.71 3.06 10.82
N TRP A 67 7.99 1.81 10.46
CA TRP A 67 9.20 1.45 9.72
C TRP A 67 9.25 2.09 8.33
N ALA A 68 8.13 2.13 7.60
CA ALA A 68 8.07 2.79 6.30
C ALA A 68 8.32 4.30 6.41
N LYS A 69 7.82 4.97 7.44
CA LYS A 69 8.10 6.40 7.69
C LYS A 69 9.55 6.65 8.11
N GLU A 70 10.20 5.70 8.78
CA GLU A 70 11.63 5.79 9.12
C GLU A 70 12.51 5.71 7.85
N ILE A 71 12.18 4.82 6.91
CA ILE A 71 12.95 4.64 5.66
C ILE A 71 12.61 5.70 4.62
N PHE A 72 11.33 6.09 4.55
CA PHE A 72 10.83 7.09 3.61
C PHE A 72 10.11 8.25 4.34
N PRO A 73 10.84 9.10 5.08
CA PRO A 73 10.22 10.20 5.82
C PRO A 73 9.37 11.13 4.93
N PHE A 74 9.81 11.34 3.69
CA PHE A 74 9.14 12.18 2.71
C PHE A 74 7.80 11.60 2.20
N LEU A 75 7.54 10.31 2.40
CA LEU A 75 6.26 9.65 2.07
C LEU A 75 5.27 9.65 3.24
N SER A 76 5.60 10.26 4.38
CA SER A 76 4.73 10.22 5.57
C SER A 76 3.31 10.72 5.28
N VAL A 77 3.19 11.80 4.49
CA VAL A 77 1.90 12.39 4.10
C VAL A 77 1.11 11.46 3.18
N ASP A 78 1.78 10.78 2.25
CA ASP A 78 1.14 9.82 1.34
C ASP A 78 0.63 8.59 2.11
N LEU A 79 1.43 8.08 3.05
CA LEU A 79 1.02 7.01 3.95
C LEU A 79 -0.22 7.44 4.75
N ASP A 80 -0.19 8.60 5.39
CA ASP A 80 -1.32 9.10 6.18
C ASP A 80 -2.59 9.32 5.34
N THR A 81 -2.43 9.81 4.11
CA THR A 81 -3.53 9.95 3.14
C THR A 81 -4.18 8.60 2.83
N LEU A 82 -3.36 7.57 2.58
CA LEU A 82 -3.84 6.23 2.25
C LEU A 82 -4.57 5.58 3.44
N TRP A 83 -4.06 5.74 4.65
CA TRP A 83 -4.72 5.21 5.85
C TRP A 83 -6.02 5.93 6.18
N GLY A 84 -6.05 7.26 6.00
CA GLY A 84 -7.27 8.05 6.13
C GLY A 84 -8.32 7.62 5.11
N ALA A 85 -7.92 7.47 3.85
CA ALA A 85 -8.81 6.99 2.79
C ALA A 85 -9.35 5.58 3.05
N TYR A 86 -8.55 4.65 3.60
CA TYR A 86 -9.04 3.34 4.03
C TYR A 86 -10.18 3.45 5.06
N GLY A 87 -10.04 4.33 6.05
CA GLY A 87 -11.09 4.58 7.02
C GLY A 87 -12.33 5.18 6.37
N ASP A 88 -12.17 6.34 5.73
CA ASP A 88 -13.30 7.11 5.19
C ASP A 88 -14.05 6.34 4.10
N LEU A 89 -13.32 5.76 3.13
CA LEU A 89 -13.93 5.03 2.02
C LEU A 89 -14.50 3.68 2.47
N GLY A 90 -13.87 3.01 3.43
CA GLY A 90 -14.34 1.73 3.93
C GLY A 90 -15.73 1.81 4.58
N TYR A 91 -16.02 2.94 5.24
CA TYR A 91 -17.32 3.18 5.89
C TYR A 91 -18.31 3.94 5.00
N ASP A 92 -17.88 5.00 4.32
CA ASP A 92 -18.79 5.86 3.55
C ASP A 92 -18.80 5.57 2.04
N GLY A 93 -17.67 5.16 1.45
CA GLY A 93 -17.61 4.64 0.07
C GLY A 93 -18.07 5.55 -1.09
N LEU A 94 -18.49 6.79 -0.83
CA LEU A 94 -19.13 7.68 -1.83
C LEU A 94 -18.18 8.73 -2.42
N ASP A 95 -16.96 8.89 -1.90
CA ASP A 95 -16.04 9.95 -2.30
C ASP A 95 -15.02 9.50 -3.36
N GLY A 96 -15.35 9.79 -4.63
CA GLY A 96 -14.45 9.53 -5.76
C GLY A 96 -13.19 10.41 -5.80
N LYS A 97 -13.20 11.58 -5.15
CA LYS A 97 -12.00 12.40 -5.01
C LYS A 97 -11.04 11.75 -4.01
N ARG A 98 -11.55 11.31 -2.85
CA ARG A 98 -10.76 10.59 -1.85
C ARG A 98 -10.18 9.29 -2.39
N ALA A 99 -10.93 8.55 -3.22
CA ALA A 99 -10.43 7.36 -3.90
C ALA A 99 -9.29 7.68 -4.89
N LYS A 100 -9.38 8.81 -5.61
CA LYS A 100 -8.30 9.28 -6.48
C LYS A 100 -7.05 9.68 -5.70
N ASP A 101 -7.25 10.36 -4.57
CA ASP A 101 -6.16 10.75 -3.66
C ASP A 101 -5.46 9.48 -3.12
N ALA A 102 -6.22 8.43 -2.79
CA ALA A 102 -5.70 7.13 -2.37
C ALA A 102 -4.87 6.43 -3.46
N ILE A 103 -5.37 6.36 -4.71
CA ILE A 103 -4.59 5.81 -5.83
C ILE A 103 -3.31 6.61 -6.05
N SER A 104 -3.39 7.94 -6.03
CA SER A 104 -2.23 8.79 -6.27
C SER A 104 -1.15 8.60 -5.20
N ALA A 105 -1.55 8.47 -3.93
CA ALA A 105 -0.64 8.16 -2.83
C ALA A 105 -0.05 6.75 -2.98
N MET A 106 -0.87 5.74 -3.31
CA MET A 106 -0.40 4.37 -3.57
C MET A 106 0.66 4.33 -4.66
N GLU A 107 0.41 4.95 -5.82
CA GLU A 107 1.36 4.99 -6.94
C GLU A 107 2.69 5.61 -6.54
N ARG A 108 2.68 6.77 -5.87
CA ARG A 108 3.90 7.44 -5.39
C ARG A 108 4.69 6.55 -4.44
N ILE A 109 4.03 5.91 -3.48
CA ILE A 109 4.71 5.04 -2.51
C ILE A 109 5.31 3.82 -3.22
N ILE A 110 4.56 3.17 -4.11
CA ILE A 110 5.05 2.00 -4.85
C ILE A 110 6.24 2.39 -5.73
N ASP A 111 6.18 3.50 -6.47
CA ASP A 111 7.28 3.98 -7.31
C ASP A 111 8.58 4.19 -6.51
N GLU A 112 8.50 4.74 -5.29
CA GLU A 112 9.68 4.92 -4.44
C GLU A 112 10.22 3.61 -3.87
N ILE A 113 9.32 2.69 -3.50
CA ILE A 113 9.73 1.34 -3.10
C ILE A 113 10.42 0.62 -4.27
N GLU A 114 9.88 0.73 -5.50
CA GLU A 114 10.48 0.18 -6.73
C GLU A 114 11.91 0.69 -6.94
N LYS A 115 12.10 2.01 -6.84
CA LYS A 115 13.42 2.64 -6.96
C LYS A 115 14.40 2.08 -5.94
N ARG A 116 13.94 1.85 -4.70
CA ARG A 116 14.77 1.29 -3.63
C ARG A 116 15.12 -0.18 -3.85
N ILE A 117 14.19 -1.00 -4.33
CA ILE A 117 14.39 -2.45 -4.52
C ILE A 117 15.00 -2.84 -5.86
N GLY A 118 14.99 -1.94 -6.86
CA GLY A 118 15.47 -2.19 -8.21
C GLY A 118 14.59 -3.12 -9.06
N VAL A 119 13.30 -3.24 -8.72
CA VAL A 119 12.33 -4.15 -9.36
C VAL A 119 11.03 -3.39 -9.61
N ARG A 120 10.38 -3.66 -10.74
CA ARG A 120 9.06 -3.09 -11.06
C ARG A 120 7.93 -3.91 -10.43
N LEU A 121 7.13 -3.25 -9.62
CA LEU A 121 5.88 -3.72 -9.03
C LEU A 121 4.65 -3.23 -9.82
N ARG A 122 4.82 -2.24 -10.71
CA ARG A 122 3.82 -1.68 -11.63
C ARG A 122 3.59 -2.52 -12.89
#